data_AF-A0A381ZCX5-F1
#
_entry.id   AF-A0A381ZCX5-F1
#
_cell.length_a   1.000
_cell.length_b   1.000
_cell.length_c   1.000
_cell.angle_alpha   90.00
_cell.angle_beta   90.00
_cell.angle_gamma   90.00
#
_symmetry.space_group_name_H-M   'P 1'
#
loop_
_entity.id
_entity.type
_entity.pdbx_description
1 polymer ?
#
loop_
_entity_poly.entity_id
_entity_poly.type
_entity_poly.pdbx_seq_one_letter_code
_entity_poly.pdbx_strand_id
1 'polypeptide(L)'
;MTDLEKHVSRPGRDKIIKEVRKKIDELGITYIYFQFISVTGRVVGKGIPADHWERIAEKGFQLVYGATANLFVDRHKNYIGYGPEAKELVGIPDPE
;
A
#
# COMPACT_ATOMS: atom_id res chain seq x y z
N MET A 1 -6.78 7.22 19.26
CA MET A 1 -6.28 7.44 17.90
C MET A 1 -5.04 6.58 17.71
N THR A 2 -5.10 5.60 16.80
CA THR A 2 -3.97 4.73 16.43
C THR A 2 -2.91 5.53 15.67
N ASP A 3 -1.70 5.00 15.56
CA ASP A 3 -0.63 5.70 14.81
C ASP A 3 -0.95 5.78 13.32
N LEU A 4 -1.68 4.80 12.78
CA LEU A 4 -2.23 4.85 11.43
C LEU A 4 -3.19 6.03 11.26
N GLU A 5 -4.14 6.20 12.19
CA GLU A 5 -5.10 7.30 12.15
C GLU A 5 -4.38 8.66 12.21
N LYS A 6 -3.38 8.81 13.09
CA LYS A 6 -2.56 10.03 13.16
C LYS A 6 -1.82 10.32 11.85
N HIS A 7 -1.28 9.29 11.21
CA HIS A 7 -0.56 9.43 9.95
C HIS A 7 -1.50 9.87 8.81
N VAL A 8 -2.66 9.21 8.68
CA VAL A 8 -3.66 9.52 7.65
C VAL A 8 -4.27 10.92 7.88
N SER A 9 -4.49 11.31 9.14
CA SER A 9 -5.07 12.61 9.50
C SER A 9 -4.03 13.73 9.65
N ARG A 10 -2.78 13.53 9.20
CA ARG A 10 -1.72 14.54 9.34
C ARG A 10 -2.12 15.84 8.63
N PRO A 11 -2.02 17.01 9.29
CA PRO A 11 -2.36 18.29 8.67
C PRO A 11 -1.61 18.52 7.35
N GLY A 12 -2.32 18.95 6.32
CA GLY A 12 -1.77 19.23 4.99
C GLY A 12 -1.64 18.02 4.08
N ARG A 13 -1.79 16.79 4.57
CA ARG A 13 -1.73 15.58 3.74
C ARG A 13 -2.83 15.56 2.67
N ASP A 14 -4.02 16.06 2.99
CA ASP A 14 -5.15 16.20 2.07
C ASP A 14 -4.84 17.11 0.87
N LYS A 15 -4.05 18.16 1.09
CA LYS A 15 -3.58 19.05 0.02
C LYS A 15 -2.64 18.31 -0.92
N ILE A 16 -1.68 17.56 -0.38
CA ILE A 16 -0.72 16.78 -1.17
C ILE A 16 -1.44 15.72 -2.01
N ILE A 17 -2.42 15.02 -1.44
CA ILE A 17 -3.24 14.03 -2.19
C ILE A 17 -3.90 14.67 -3.42
N LYS A 18 -4.45 15.87 -3.28
CA LYS A 18 -5.07 16.62 -4.40
C LYS A 18 -4.05 17.10 -5.42
N GLU A 19 -2.85 17.50 -4.98
CA GLU A 19 -1.75 17.87 -5.88
C GLU A 19 -1.28 16.66 -6.70
N VAL A 20 -1.15 15.49 -6.08
CA VAL A 20 -0.84 14.22 -6.79
C VAL A 20 -1.96 13.85 -7.75
N ARG A 21 -3.24 14.02 -7.37
CA ARG A 21 -4.37 13.80 -8.27
C ARG A 21 -4.28 14.67 -9.53
N LYS A 22 -4.06 15.98 -9.35
CA LYS A 22 -3.84 16.91 -10.46
C LYS A 22 -2.69 16.45 -11.35
N LYS A 23 -1.60 15.96 -10.76
CA LYS A 23 -0.45 15.46 -11.52
C LYS A 23 -0.77 14.19 -12.32
N ILE A 24 -1.53 13.28 -11.74
CA ILE A 24 -2.01 12.07 -12.41
C ILE A 24 -2.83 12.42 -13.65
N ASP A 25 -3.75 13.39 -13.51
CA ASP A 25 -4.62 13.82 -14.61
C ASP A 25 -3.81 14.55 -15.70
N GLU A 26 -2.92 15.46 -15.31
CA GLU A 26 -2.01 16.18 -16.21
C GLU A 26 -1.11 15.25 -17.04
N LEU A 27 -0.65 14.15 -16.43
CA LEU A 27 0.23 13.17 -17.08
C LEU A 27 -0.54 12.06 -17.82
N GLY A 28 -1.87 12.02 -17.70
CA GLY A 28 -2.68 10.95 -18.29
C GLY A 28 -2.39 9.57 -17.70
N ILE A 29 -2.03 9.49 -16.41
CA ILE A 29 -1.74 8.22 -15.74
C ILE A 29 -3.07 7.46 -15.50
N THR A 30 -3.17 6.26 -16.05
CA THR A 30 -4.37 5.41 -15.93
C THR A 30 -4.23 4.31 -14.88
N TYR A 31 -3.02 4.02 -14.44
CA TYR A 31 -2.71 2.94 -13.50
C TYR A 31 -1.56 3.32 -12.57
N ILE A 32 -1.67 2.96 -11.30
CA ILE A 32 -0.67 3.25 -10.27
C ILE A 32 -0.20 1.92 -9.67
N TYR A 33 1.11 1.76 -9.56
CA TYR A 33 1.71 0.63 -8.85
C TYR A 33 2.06 1.05 -7.43
N PHE A 34 1.23 0.62 -6.48
CA PHE A 34 1.45 0.86 -5.05
C PHE A 34 2.43 -0.18 -4.51
N GLN A 35 3.65 0.26 -4.21
CA GLN A 35 4.77 -0.63 -3.91
C GLN A 35 5.31 -0.50 -2.50
N PHE A 36 5.93 -1.57 -2.02
CA PHE A 36 6.75 -1.61 -0.81
C PHE A 36 7.88 -2.63 -0.99
N ILE A 37 8.87 -2.57 -0.09
CA ILE A 37 10.02 -3.48 -0.12
C ILE A 37 9.75 -4.65 0.83
N SER A 38 9.79 -5.87 0.30
CA SER A 38 9.73 -7.10 1.11
C SER A 38 10.99 -7.26 1.96
N VAL A 39 10.92 -8.10 3.00
CA VAL A 39 12.06 -8.38 3.90
C VAL A 39 13.27 -8.98 3.17
N THR A 40 13.08 -9.56 1.98
CA THR A 40 14.18 -10.08 1.15
C THR A 40 14.67 -9.07 0.11
N GLY A 41 14.26 -7.80 0.20
CA GLY A 41 14.71 -6.73 -0.68
C GLY A 41 14.05 -6.69 -2.06
N ARG A 42 12.92 -7.37 -2.28
CA ARG A 42 12.17 -7.28 -3.54
C ARG A 42 11.11 -6.19 -3.49
N VAL A 43 10.95 -5.46 -4.60
CA VAL A 43 9.82 -4.57 -4.83
C VAL A 43 8.57 -5.42 -5.10
N VAL A 44 7.57 -5.28 -4.24
CA VAL A 44 6.27 -5.94 -4.36
C VAL A 44 5.17 -4.90 -4.23
N GLY A 45 3.97 -5.19 -4.71
CA GLY A 45 2.93 -4.17 -4.74
C GLY A 45 1.65 -4.62 -5.40
N LYS A 46 0.77 -3.64 -5.61
CA LYS A 46 -0.53 -3.82 -6.26
C LYS A 46 -0.73 -2.74 -7.32
N GLY A 47 -1.00 -3.17 -8.54
CA GLY A 47 -1.45 -2.26 -9.59
C GLY A 47 -2.94 -1.97 -9.43
N ILE A 48 -3.30 -0.70 -9.36
CA ILE A 48 -4.69 -0.25 -9.18
C ILE A 48 -4.99 0.88 -10.18
N PRO A 49 -6.19 0.92 -10.80
CA PRO A 49 -6.63 2.05 -11.61
C PRO A 49 -6.46 3.39 -10.89
N ALA A 50 -6.00 4.41 -11.63
CA ALA A 50 -5.68 5.72 -11.08
C ALA A 50 -6.89 6.45 -10.48
N ASP A 51 -8.11 6.09 -10.89
CA ASP A 51 -9.39 6.60 -10.37
C ASP A 51 -9.57 6.31 -8.88
N HIS A 52 -8.88 5.30 -8.34
CA HIS A 52 -8.95 4.95 -6.93
C HIS A 52 -7.93 5.67 -6.05
N TRP A 53 -7.07 6.53 -6.61
CA TRP A 53 -5.98 7.20 -5.90
C TRP A 53 -6.39 7.76 -4.52
N GLU A 54 -7.42 8.62 -4.48
CA GLU A 54 -7.81 9.30 -3.24
C GLU A 54 -8.32 8.30 -2.18
N ARG A 55 -9.09 7.30 -2.62
CA ARG A 55 -9.57 6.23 -1.74
C ARG A 55 -8.44 5.38 -1.18
N ILE A 56 -7.44 5.06 -2.01
CA ILE A 56 -6.26 4.29 -1.57
C ILE A 56 -5.38 5.16 -0.66
N ALA A 57 -5.26 6.46 -0.92
CA ALA A 57 -4.53 7.37 -0.05
C ALA A 57 -5.18 7.53 1.33
N GLU A 58 -6.51 7.40 1.43
CA GLU A 58 -7.25 7.46 2.70
C GLU A 58 -7.31 6.11 3.43
N LYS A 59 -7.71 5.04 2.73
CA LYS A 59 -8.07 3.75 3.34
C LYS A 59 -7.05 2.64 3.10
N GLY A 60 -6.10 2.88 2.21
CA GLY A 60 -5.09 1.91 1.80
C GLY A 60 -5.61 0.86 0.85
N PHE A 61 -4.68 0.03 0.40
CA PHE A 61 -4.96 -1.17 -0.36
C PHE A 61 -4.64 -2.40 0.49
N GLN A 62 -5.38 -3.48 0.27
CA GLN A 62 -5.16 -4.73 0.98
C GLN A 62 -4.27 -5.68 0.17
N LEU A 63 -3.44 -6.40 0.91
CA LEU A 63 -2.60 -7.48 0.41
C LEU A 63 -2.40 -8.54 1.49
N VAL A 64 -2.24 -9.80 1.08
CA VAL A 64 -1.89 -10.88 2.01
C VAL A 64 -0.57 -10.56 2.73
N TYR A 65 -0.54 -10.73 4.06
CA TYR A 65 0.63 -10.38 4.86
C TYR A 65 1.91 -11.08 4.38
N GLY A 66 1.81 -12.34 3.96
CA GLY A 66 2.94 -13.12 3.43
C GLY A 66 3.66 -12.48 2.24
N ALA A 67 3.04 -11.52 1.53
CA ALA A 67 3.72 -10.77 0.48
C ALA A 67 4.92 -9.97 1.01
N THR A 68 4.92 -9.58 2.29
CA THR A 68 6.08 -8.96 2.96
C THR A 68 7.30 -9.88 3.01
N ALA A 69 7.11 -11.19 2.86
CA ALA A 69 8.15 -12.21 2.76
C ALA A 69 8.13 -12.97 1.42
N ASN A 70 7.57 -12.37 0.36
CA ASN A 70 7.45 -12.97 -0.98
C ASN A 70 6.77 -14.35 -0.97
N LEU A 71 5.82 -14.55 -0.05
CA LEU A 71 5.11 -15.82 0.13
C LEU A 71 6.04 -17.01 0.41
N PHE A 72 7.25 -16.75 0.91
CA PHE A 72 8.15 -17.80 1.33
C PHE A 72 7.62 -18.56 2.54
N VAL A 73 7.98 -19.84 2.58
CA VAL A 73 7.69 -20.75 3.67
C VAL A 73 8.97 -21.16 4.37
N ASP A 74 8.88 -21.49 5.66
CA ASP A 74 9.95 -22.12 6.42
C ASP A 74 10.16 -23.59 5.99
N ARG A 75 11.16 -24.26 6.59
CA ARG A 75 11.45 -25.69 6.33
C ARG A 75 10.31 -26.65 6.73
N HIS A 76 9.35 -26.19 7.53
CA HIS A 76 8.17 -26.93 7.96
C HIS A 76 6.94 -26.62 7.09
N LYS A 77 7.11 -25.83 6.02
CA LYS A 77 6.07 -25.37 5.09
C LYS A 77 5.07 -24.38 5.67
N ASN A 78 5.44 -23.66 6.74
CA ASN A 78 4.63 -22.55 7.26
C ASN A 78 5.03 -21.24 6.59
N TYR A 79 4.08 -20.35 6.32
CA TYR A 79 4.42 -19.01 5.81
C TYR A 79 5.32 -18.25 6.78
N ILE A 80 6.34 -17.58 6.23
CA ILE A 80 7.15 -16.64 6.98
C ILE A 80 6.31 -15.39 7.23
N GLY A 81 6.01 -15.09 8.50
CA GLY A 81 5.11 -14.02 8.91
C GLY A 81 3.79 -14.58 9.44
N TYR A 82 2.68 -14.21 8.80
CA TYR A 82 1.34 -14.67 9.17
C TYR A 82 0.82 -15.71 8.17
N GLY A 83 0.01 -16.65 8.66
CA GLY A 83 -0.63 -17.68 7.84
C GLY A 83 -1.69 -17.14 6.87
N PRO A 84 -2.17 -17.96 5.92
CA PRO A 84 -3.15 -17.55 4.91
C PRO A 84 -4.51 -17.17 5.52
N GLU A 85 -4.81 -17.64 6.73
CA GLU A 85 -6.01 -17.35 7.50
C GLU A 85 -5.97 -16.00 8.24
N ALA A 86 -4.79 -15.38 8.31
CA ALA A 86 -4.64 -14.11 9.01
C ALA A 86 -5.30 -12.95 8.26
N LYS A 87 -5.57 -11.87 9.00
CA LYS A 87 -6.03 -10.62 8.40
C LYS A 87 -4.98 -10.09 7.44
N GLU A 88 -5.44 -9.55 6.32
CA GLU A 88 -4.58 -8.89 5.35
C GLU A 88 -3.90 -7.65 5.94
N LEU A 89 -2.75 -7.30 5.37
CA LEU A 89 -2.10 -6.02 5.65
C LEU A 89 -2.81 -4.90 4.89
N VAL A 90 -2.71 -3.68 5.42
CA VAL A 90 -3.17 -2.45 4.74
C VAL A 90 -1.95 -1.60 4.41
N GLY A 91 -1.70 -1.38 3.12
CA GLY A 91 -0.68 -0.46 2.63
C GLY A 91 -1.27 0.91 2.36
N ILE A 92 -0.67 1.95 2.94
CA ILE A 92 -1.04 3.35 2.70
C ILE A 92 0.07 3.98 1.87
N PRO A 93 -0.23 4.60 0.71
CA PRO A 93 0.78 5.32 -0.05
C PRO A 93 1.23 6.56 0.72
N ASP A 94 2.53 6.84 0.64
CA ASP A 94 3.07 8.15 0.96
C ASP A 94 2.90 9.06 -0.27
N PRO A 95 2.14 10.17 -0.17
CA PRO A 95 1.92 11.08 -1.29
C PRO A 95 3.03 12.14 -1.46
N GLU A 96 4.00 12.23 -0.54
CA GLU A 96 5.20 13.09 -0.66
C GLU A 96 6.19 12.55 -1.71
#